data_AF-A0A1I6PHH8-F1
#
_entry.id   AF-A0A1I6PHH8-F1
#
_cell.length_a   1.000
_cell.length_b   1.000
_cell.length_c   1.000
_cell.angle_alpha   90.00
_cell.angle_beta   90.00
_cell.angle_gamma   90.00
#
_symmetry.space_group_name_H-M   'P 1'
#
loop_
_entity.id
_entity.type
_entity.pdbx_description
1 polymer ?
#
loop_
_entity_poly.entity_id
_entity_poly.type
_entity_poly.pdbx_seq_one_letter_code
_entity_poly.pdbx_strand_id
1 'polypeptide(L)'
;MRKTLFIYTLLCSVLVAYLLNTNTRFFEFQYYLSQPTFFWFFAFTLLLLWLYMWGISWLKKVTVNWFMVYARRPPWVQHILFYILACLTVGLFHLFLLSFLYTLIGSDLRSSGYLKRGFPTFVLVLLLYVGLLAWKPSYSIFYYMYRHALRKKAKQLIQWKEKQLNLLADMHTEPSTVMEVKAESTILEPVAWINTVQTLDILVFVSKRKGSVLYMTNGEVILTLFSAKVIMDWKSKHWFLKIANGRYVNMYHLRRSKSSKYRLQASSAICKGFYEKSTLDEKGLQKLLHVSEWFEQELAHHEIIRDSLPRDCWNEWFEYA
;
A
#
# COMPACT_ATOMS: atom_id res chain seq x y z
N MET A 1 3.29 -13.54 -11.57
CA MET A 1 3.91 -12.22 -11.84
C MET A 1 5.37 -12.11 -11.39
N ARG A 2 5.73 -12.35 -10.11
CA ARG A 2 7.14 -12.21 -9.63
C ARG A 2 8.15 -13.11 -10.35
N LYS A 3 7.82 -14.40 -10.51
CA LYS A 3 8.68 -15.38 -11.20
C LYS A 3 8.92 -14.97 -12.65
N THR A 4 7.87 -14.57 -13.36
CA THR A 4 7.92 -14.11 -14.75
C THR A 4 8.83 -12.88 -14.91
N LEU A 5 8.70 -11.88 -14.02
CA LEU A 5 9.53 -10.67 -14.05
C LEU A 5 11.02 -10.97 -13.81
N PHE A 6 11.30 -11.87 -12.87
CA PHE A 6 12.67 -12.33 -12.57
C PHE A 6 13.29 -12.99 -13.80
N ILE A 7 12.56 -13.92 -14.43
CA ILE A 7 13.02 -14.64 -15.63
C ILE A 7 13.31 -13.65 -16.77
N TYR A 8 12.42 -12.71 -17.05
CA TYR A 8 12.68 -11.69 -18.08
C TYR A 8 13.89 -10.82 -17.75
N THR A 9 14.03 -10.38 -16.51
CA THR A 9 15.18 -9.56 -16.08
C THR A 9 16.48 -10.35 -16.24
N LEU A 10 16.49 -11.62 -15.86
CA LEU A 10 17.64 -12.51 -15.99
C LEU A 10 18.01 -12.72 -17.46
N LEU A 11 17.05 -13.07 -18.32
CA LEU A 11 17.28 -13.28 -19.75
C LEU A 11 17.81 -12.02 -20.43
N CYS A 12 17.21 -10.86 -20.14
CA CYS A 12 17.70 -9.58 -20.66
C CYS A 12 19.11 -9.27 -20.15
N SER A 13 19.40 -9.55 -18.88
CA SER A 13 20.74 -9.31 -18.30
C SER A 13 21.80 -10.19 -18.95
N VAL A 14 21.48 -11.46 -19.25
CA VAL A 14 22.35 -12.40 -19.98
C VAL A 14 22.67 -11.85 -21.36
N LEU A 15 21.65 -11.41 -22.11
CA LEU A 15 21.84 -10.84 -23.44
C LEU A 15 22.65 -9.55 -23.41
N VAL A 16 22.36 -8.66 -22.46
CA VAL A 16 23.11 -7.39 -22.30
C VAL A 16 24.55 -7.65 -21.87
N ALA A 17 24.80 -8.56 -20.92
CA ALA A 17 26.15 -8.92 -20.50
C ALA A 17 26.97 -9.49 -21.66
N TYR A 18 26.34 -10.30 -22.52
CA TYR A 18 26.97 -10.80 -23.73
C TYR A 18 27.37 -9.64 -24.65
N LEU A 19 26.42 -8.76 -25.00
CA LEU A 19 26.65 -7.61 -25.86
C LEU A 19 27.75 -6.67 -25.34
N LEU A 20 27.80 -6.44 -24.02
CA LEU A 20 28.82 -5.58 -23.41
C LEU A 20 30.23 -6.20 -23.48
N ASN A 21 30.34 -7.52 -23.34
CA ASN A 21 31.63 -8.21 -23.41
C ASN A 21 32.12 -8.42 -24.84
N THR A 22 31.22 -8.67 -25.80
CA THR A 22 31.60 -8.91 -27.21
C THR A 22 31.68 -7.63 -28.04
N ASN A 23 30.99 -6.57 -27.60
CA ASN A 23 30.97 -5.26 -28.24
C ASN A 23 30.66 -5.37 -29.76
N THR A 24 31.55 -4.88 -30.63
CA THR A 24 31.38 -4.89 -32.09
C THR A 24 31.51 -6.27 -32.73
N ARG A 25 32.00 -7.30 -32.02
CA ARG A 25 32.22 -8.66 -32.52
C ARG A 25 31.17 -9.66 -32.02
N PHE A 26 29.96 -9.20 -31.75
CA PHE A 26 28.90 -10.02 -31.15
C PHE A 26 28.47 -11.25 -31.96
N PHE A 27 28.78 -11.33 -33.26
CA PHE A 27 28.46 -12.50 -34.08
C PHE A 27 29.48 -13.66 -33.96
N GLU A 28 30.64 -13.45 -33.32
CA GLU A 28 31.68 -14.48 -33.16
C GLU A 28 31.40 -15.42 -31.97
N PHE A 29 30.17 -15.96 -31.87
CA PHE A 29 29.71 -16.75 -30.72
C PHE A 29 30.62 -17.94 -30.39
N GLN A 30 31.03 -18.70 -31.40
CA GLN A 30 31.88 -19.88 -31.22
C GLN A 30 33.25 -19.53 -30.62
N TYR A 31 33.83 -18.39 -31.03
CA TYR A 31 35.10 -17.93 -30.49
C TYR A 31 34.99 -17.65 -28.99
N TYR A 32 33.98 -16.90 -28.56
CA TYR A 32 33.82 -16.54 -27.14
C TYR A 32 33.46 -17.75 -26.24
N LEU A 33 32.64 -18.69 -26.73
CA LEU A 33 32.30 -19.90 -25.96
C LEU A 33 33.49 -20.83 -25.76
N SER A 34 34.50 -20.78 -26.63
CA SER A 34 35.72 -21.57 -26.48
C SER A 34 36.71 -21.01 -25.45
N GLN A 35 36.55 -19.74 -25.03
CA GLN A 35 37.52 -19.06 -24.17
C GLN A 35 37.09 -19.14 -22.69
N PRO A 36 37.88 -19.78 -21.79
CA PRO A 36 37.51 -19.90 -20.37
C PRO A 36 37.47 -18.55 -19.64
N THR A 37 38.31 -17.59 -20.07
CA THR A 37 38.35 -16.23 -19.51
C THR A 37 37.06 -15.45 -19.79
N PHE A 38 36.39 -15.72 -20.93
CA PHE A 38 35.14 -15.08 -21.28
C PHE A 38 34.06 -15.35 -20.23
N PHE A 39 33.95 -16.57 -19.72
CA PHE A 39 32.94 -16.93 -18.71
C PHE A 39 33.13 -16.15 -17.40
N TRP A 40 34.37 -15.92 -16.97
CA TRP A 40 34.67 -15.11 -15.79
C TRP A 40 34.27 -13.65 -15.98
N PHE A 41 34.64 -13.04 -17.11
CA PHE A 41 34.24 -11.66 -17.42
C PHE A 41 32.73 -11.51 -17.59
N PHE A 42 32.08 -12.50 -18.20
CA PHE A 42 30.64 -12.57 -18.36
C PHE A 42 29.92 -12.65 -17.01
N ALA A 43 30.35 -13.54 -16.11
CA ALA A 43 29.80 -13.65 -14.77
C ALA A 43 29.98 -12.36 -13.96
N PHE A 44 31.15 -11.73 -14.04
CA PHE A 44 31.43 -10.46 -13.37
C PHE A 44 30.57 -9.32 -13.93
N THR A 45 30.38 -9.27 -15.25
CA THR A 45 29.52 -8.28 -15.91
C THR A 45 28.07 -8.47 -15.51
N LEU A 46 27.59 -9.71 -15.42
CA LEU A 46 26.25 -10.01 -14.90
C LEU A 46 26.09 -9.49 -13.48
N LEU A 47 27.05 -9.79 -12.59
CA LEU A 47 27.00 -9.31 -11.21
C LEU A 47 26.98 -7.77 -11.13
N LEU A 48 27.81 -7.10 -11.93
CA LEU A 48 27.82 -5.63 -12.03
C LEU A 48 26.51 -5.07 -12.57
N LEU A 49 25.92 -5.67 -13.61
CA LEU A 49 24.62 -5.25 -14.13
C LEU A 49 23.53 -5.34 -13.06
N TRP A 50 23.52 -6.42 -12.28
CA TRP A 50 22.59 -6.58 -11.16
C TRP A 50 22.81 -5.52 -10.09
N LEU A 51 24.07 -5.21 -9.76
CA LEU A 51 24.42 -4.13 -8.83
C LEU A 51 23.96 -2.76 -9.35
N TYR A 52 24.14 -2.47 -10.65
CA TYR A 52 23.67 -1.24 -11.28
C TYR A 52 22.15 -1.14 -11.26
N MET A 53 21.44 -2.21 -11.67
CA MET A 53 19.98 -2.25 -11.65
C MET A 53 19.43 -2.02 -10.23
N TRP A 54 20.07 -2.62 -9.22
CA TRP A 54 19.76 -2.41 -7.81
C TRP A 54 19.99 -0.96 -7.39
N GLY A 55 21.16 -0.40 -7.66
CA GLY A 55 21.53 0.97 -7.32
C GLY A 55 20.63 2.03 -7.97
N ILE A 56 20.34 1.88 -9.27
CA ILE A 56 19.43 2.78 -10.00
C ILE A 56 18.01 2.70 -9.42
N SER A 57 17.54 1.50 -9.04
CA SER A 57 16.22 1.32 -8.42
C SER A 57 16.13 1.96 -7.03
N TRP A 58 17.21 1.86 -6.26
CA TRP A 58 17.33 2.55 -4.97
C TRP A 58 17.33 4.07 -5.16
N LEU A 59 18.10 4.56 -6.12
CA LEU A 59 18.17 5.99 -6.45
C LEU A 59 16.78 6.53 -6.81
N LYS A 60 16.06 5.86 -7.72
CA LYS A 60 14.68 6.23 -8.10
C LYS A 60 13.77 6.38 -6.88
N LYS A 61 13.88 5.46 -5.92
CA LYS A 61 13.11 5.51 -4.68
C LYS A 61 13.50 6.73 -3.84
N VAL A 62 14.80 6.99 -3.64
CA VAL A 62 15.28 8.15 -2.89
C VAL A 62 14.79 9.44 -3.54
N THR A 63 14.93 9.56 -4.87
CA THR A 63 14.46 10.71 -5.64
C THR A 63 12.95 10.92 -5.44
N VAL A 64 12.11 9.91 -5.67
CA VAL A 64 10.65 10.03 -5.51
C VAL A 64 10.27 10.42 -4.08
N ASN A 65 10.84 9.75 -3.07
CA ASN A 65 10.52 10.06 -1.67
C ASN A 65 10.94 11.48 -1.28
N TRP A 66 12.14 11.91 -1.68
CA TRP A 66 12.65 13.23 -1.36
C TRP A 66 11.83 14.34 -2.06
N PHE A 67 11.52 14.18 -3.35
CA PHE A 67 10.73 15.18 -4.09
C PHE A 67 9.26 15.25 -3.65
N MET A 68 8.64 14.12 -3.29
CA MET A 68 7.27 14.12 -2.75
C MET A 68 7.18 14.82 -1.39
N VAL A 69 8.20 14.69 -0.54
CA VAL A 69 8.18 15.26 0.81
C VAL A 69 8.61 16.73 0.83
N TYR A 70 9.64 17.12 0.07
CA TYR A 70 10.30 18.41 0.29
C TYR A 70 10.08 19.45 -0.81
N ALA A 71 9.98 19.05 -2.07
CA ALA A 71 10.23 19.99 -3.16
C ALA A 71 9.01 20.28 -4.06
N ARG A 72 7.92 19.49 -3.96
CA ARG A 72 6.66 19.65 -4.76
C ARG A 72 6.90 20.07 -6.22
N ARG A 73 7.92 19.50 -6.87
CA ARG A 73 8.31 19.85 -8.25
C ARG A 73 7.40 19.14 -9.27
N PRO A 74 7.21 19.71 -10.47
CA PRO A 74 6.46 19.04 -11.52
C PRO A 74 7.11 17.70 -11.89
N PRO A 75 6.33 16.68 -12.29
CA PRO A 75 6.83 15.32 -12.51
C PRO A 75 7.99 15.23 -13.52
N TRP A 76 7.93 16.00 -14.61
CA TRP A 76 8.94 15.96 -15.67
C TRP A 76 10.34 16.36 -15.17
N VAL A 77 10.44 17.37 -14.29
CA VAL A 77 11.72 17.78 -13.67
C VAL A 77 12.29 16.66 -12.81
N GLN A 78 11.43 15.93 -12.08
CA GLN A 78 11.86 14.80 -11.27
C GLN A 78 12.41 13.66 -12.14
N HIS A 79 11.80 13.42 -13.31
CA HIS A 79 12.30 12.43 -14.27
C HIS A 79 13.66 12.83 -14.83
N ILE A 80 13.84 14.09 -15.24
CA ILE A 80 15.13 14.59 -15.75
C ILE A 80 16.22 14.50 -14.68
N LEU A 81 15.95 14.97 -13.45
CA LEU A 81 16.91 14.91 -12.36
C LEU A 81 17.29 13.47 -12.01
N PHE A 82 16.30 12.58 -11.93
CA PHE A 82 16.56 11.15 -11.75
C PHE A 82 17.46 10.59 -12.87
N TYR A 83 17.18 10.97 -14.12
CA TYR A 83 17.92 10.50 -15.28
C TYR A 83 19.39 10.93 -15.23
N ILE A 84 19.64 12.22 -14.99
CA ILE A 84 20.98 12.79 -14.86
C ILE A 84 21.72 12.11 -13.71
N LEU A 85 21.09 12.00 -12.54
CA LEU A 85 21.73 11.42 -11.36
C LEU A 85 22.07 9.94 -11.57
N ALA A 86 21.14 9.15 -12.12
CA ALA A 86 21.38 7.73 -12.40
C ALA A 86 22.52 7.53 -13.40
N CYS A 87 22.52 8.28 -14.50
CA CYS A 87 23.54 8.19 -15.53
C CYS A 87 24.92 8.64 -15.01
N LEU A 88 24.99 9.73 -14.25
CA LEU A 88 26.24 10.20 -13.66
C LEU A 88 26.79 9.22 -12.63
N THR A 89 25.97 8.78 -11.67
CA THR A 89 26.44 7.88 -10.61
C THR A 89 26.93 6.55 -11.18
N VAL A 90 26.15 5.92 -12.06
CA VAL A 90 26.53 4.62 -12.63
C VAL A 90 27.65 4.76 -13.66
N GLY A 91 27.61 5.80 -14.49
CA GLY A 91 28.66 6.06 -15.49
C GLY A 91 30.02 6.33 -14.86
N LEU A 92 30.08 7.20 -13.85
CA LEU A 92 31.32 7.50 -13.13
C LEU A 92 31.84 6.28 -12.38
N PHE A 93 30.97 5.55 -11.69
CA PHE A 93 31.36 4.32 -10.99
C PHE A 93 31.92 3.27 -11.96
N HIS A 94 31.27 3.08 -13.11
CA HIS A 94 31.71 2.13 -14.13
C HIS A 94 33.08 2.52 -14.71
N LEU A 95 33.28 3.79 -15.05
CA LEU A 95 34.56 4.31 -15.53
C LEU A 95 35.65 4.18 -14.49
N PHE A 96 35.36 4.49 -13.22
CA PHE A 96 36.32 4.36 -12.12
C PHE A 96 36.73 2.89 -11.92
N LEU A 97 35.76 1.97 -11.91
CA LEU A 97 36.03 0.54 -11.77
C LEU A 97 36.88 0.01 -12.93
N LEU A 98 36.54 0.36 -14.17
CA LEU A 98 37.34 -0.04 -15.32
C LEU A 98 38.73 0.60 -15.28
N SER A 99 38.85 1.86 -14.92
CA SER A 99 40.14 2.54 -14.79
C SER A 99 41.03 1.78 -13.81
N PHE A 100 40.49 1.42 -12.65
CA PHE A 100 41.19 0.62 -11.66
C PHE A 100 41.63 -0.75 -12.22
N LEU A 101 40.73 -1.46 -12.92
CA LEU A 101 41.05 -2.76 -13.53
C LEU A 101 42.13 -2.66 -14.62
N TYR A 102 42.10 -1.62 -15.45
CA TYR A 102 43.12 -1.40 -16.49
C TYR A 102 44.47 -1.05 -15.87
N THR A 103 44.50 -0.23 -14.82
CA THR A 103 45.73 0.09 -14.08
C THR A 103 46.38 -1.16 -13.48
N LEU A 104 45.60 -2.14 -12.99
CA LEU A 104 46.14 -3.41 -12.48
C LEU A 104 46.88 -4.24 -13.54
N ILE A 105 46.55 -4.06 -14.82
CA ILE A 105 47.17 -4.79 -15.95
C ILE A 105 48.22 -3.90 -16.65
N GLY A 106 48.56 -2.74 -16.08
CA GLY A 106 49.53 -1.80 -16.68
C GLY A 106 49.07 -1.21 -18.00
N SER A 107 47.76 -1.08 -18.20
CA SER A 107 47.14 -0.54 -19.41
C SER A 107 46.22 0.63 -19.07
N ASP A 108 45.86 1.44 -20.08
CA ASP A 108 44.95 2.57 -19.93
C ASP A 108 43.64 2.36 -20.69
N LEU A 109 42.54 2.85 -20.13
CA LEU A 109 41.20 2.91 -20.75
C LEU A 109 41.20 3.52 -22.16
N ARG A 110 42.07 4.51 -22.39
CA ARG A 110 42.21 5.17 -23.70
C ARG A 110 42.96 4.28 -24.69
N SER A 111 44.02 3.61 -24.22
CA SER A 111 44.86 2.71 -25.02
C SER A 111 44.11 1.46 -25.48
N SER A 112 43.19 0.94 -24.65
CA SER A 112 42.35 -0.21 -24.98
C SER A 112 41.26 0.09 -26.02
N GLY A 113 41.04 1.37 -26.35
CA GLY A 113 39.98 1.81 -27.25
C GLY A 113 38.56 1.66 -26.67
N TYR A 114 38.42 1.31 -25.38
CA TYR A 114 37.13 1.11 -24.72
C TYR A 114 36.24 2.35 -24.80
N LEU A 115 36.82 3.54 -24.54
CA LEU A 115 36.08 4.81 -24.59
C LEU A 115 35.41 5.08 -25.94
N LYS A 116 36.01 4.61 -27.04
CA LYS A 116 35.48 4.83 -28.40
C LYS A 116 34.45 3.78 -28.80
N ARG A 117 34.65 2.52 -28.42
CA ARG A 117 33.82 1.40 -28.89
C ARG A 117 32.86 0.86 -27.82
N GLY A 118 33.35 0.61 -26.61
CA GLY A 118 32.58 -0.06 -25.56
C GLY A 118 31.70 0.90 -24.75
N PHE A 119 32.23 2.08 -24.41
CA PHE A 119 31.50 3.05 -23.60
C PHE A 119 30.18 3.54 -24.24
N PRO A 120 30.09 3.83 -25.55
CA PRO A 120 28.81 4.18 -26.17
C PRO A 120 27.75 3.09 -26.05
N THR A 121 28.13 1.82 -26.23
CA THR A 121 27.24 0.65 -26.06
C THR A 121 26.73 0.56 -24.63
N PHE A 122 27.63 0.74 -23.65
CA PHE A 122 27.27 0.78 -22.24
C PHE A 122 26.30 1.93 -21.91
N VAL A 123 26.59 3.14 -22.38
CA VAL A 123 25.73 4.31 -22.18
C VAL A 123 24.36 4.07 -22.80
N LEU A 124 24.26 3.52 -24.01
CA LEU A 124 22.98 3.22 -24.64
C LEU A 124 22.14 2.25 -23.80
N VAL A 125 22.74 1.16 -23.33
CA VAL A 125 22.08 0.19 -22.44
C VAL A 125 21.61 0.85 -21.14
N LEU A 126 22.46 1.69 -20.54
CA LEU A 126 22.14 2.42 -19.33
C LEU A 126 20.95 3.36 -19.53
N LEU A 127 20.96 4.15 -20.63
CA LEU A 127 19.88 5.06 -20.99
C LEU A 127 18.56 4.30 -21.20
N LEU A 128 18.58 3.18 -21.91
CA LEU A 128 17.40 2.33 -22.12
C LEU A 128 16.82 1.82 -20.79
N TYR A 129 17.67 1.34 -19.89
CA TYR A 129 17.21 0.84 -18.59
C TYR A 129 16.67 1.96 -17.69
N VAL A 130 17.37 3.10 -17.60
CA VAL A 130 16.93 4.26 -16.81
C VAL A 130 15.61 4.81 -17.38
N GLY A 131 15.48 4.89 -18.71
CA GLY A 131 14.24 5.28 -19.39
C GLY A 131 13.09 4.34 -19.10
N LEU A 132 13.32 3.02 -19.16
CA LEU A 132 12.33 2.01 -18.78
C LEU A 132 11.88 2.18 -17.33
N LEU A 133 12.80 2.41 -16.40
CA LEU A 133 12.47 2.62 -15.00
C LEU A 133 11.74 3.95 -14.76
N ALA A 134 12.07 4.99 -15.53
CA ALA A 134 11.37 6.27 -15.47
C ALA A 134 9.93 6.16 -15.95
N TRP A 135 9.67 5.43 -17.04
CA TRP A 135 8.34 5.30 -17.65
C TRP A 135 7.46 4.24 -16.98
N LYS A 136 8.00 3.04 -16.75
CA LYS A 136 7.26 1.89 -16.20
C LYS A 136 8.07 1.17 -15.11
N PRO A 137 8.14 1.72 -13.88
CA PRO A 137 8.97 1.16 -12.81
C PRO A 137 8.49 -0.23 -12.32
N SER A 138 7.25 -0.63 -12.62
CA SER A 138 6.73 -1.97 -12.32
C SER A 138 7.45 -3.10 -13.07
N TYR A 139 8.17 -2.78 -14.15
CA TYR A 139 8.92 -3.74 -14.96
C TYR A 139 10.33 -4.01 -14.40
N SER A 140 10.76 -3.31 -13.35
CA SER A 140 12.02 -3.60 -12.67
C SER A 140 11.78 -4.43 -11.42
N ILE A 141 12.47 -5.56 -11.32
CA ILE A 141 12.37 -6.46 -10.18
C ILE A 141 12.83 -5.79 -8.87
N PHE A 142 13.91 -5.03 -8.91
CA PHE A 142 14.46 -4.38 -7.73
C PHE A 142 13.54 -3.27 -7.22
N TYR A 143 13.00 -2.44 -8.12
CA TYR A 143 12.02 -1.44 -7.74
C TYR A 143 10.77 -2.09 -7.11
N TYR A 144 10.27 -3.16 -7.71
CA TYR A 144 9.16 -3.94 -7.17
C TYR A 144 9.47 -4.51 -5.78
N MET A 145 10.67 -5.08 -5.57
CA MET A 145 11.13 -5.58 -4.27
C MET A 145 11.16 -4.47 -3.21
N TYR A 146 11.72 -3.30 -3.54
CA TYR A 146 11.77 -2.17 -2.62
C TYR A 146 10.38 -1.67 -2.23
N ARG A 147 9.46 -1.55 -3.19
CA ARG A 147 8.07 -1.16 -2.94
C ARG A 147 7.39 -2.13 -1.98
N HIS A 148 7.61 -3.44 -2.15
CA HIS A 148 7.05 -4.44 -1.25
C HIS A 148 7.70 -4.45 0.14
N ALA A 149 9.02 -4.30 0.22
CA ALA A 149 9.74 -4.20 1.49
C ALA A 149 9.25 -2.99 2.31
N LEU A 150 9.01 -1.85 1.66
CA LEU A 150 8.42 -0.68 2.30
C LEU A 150 7.00 -0.94 2.80
N ARG A 151 6.15 -1.57 1.98
CA ARG A 151 4.79 -1.95 2.41
C ARG A 151 4.84 -2.87 3.63
N LYS A 152 5.78 -3.82 3.68
CA LYS A 152 5.96 -4.71 4.84
C LYS A 152 6.42 -3.93 6.07
N LYS A 153 7.43 -3.07 5.94
CA LYS A 153 7.92 -2.22 7.04
C LYS A 153 6.86 -1.23 7.54
N ALA A 154 6.09 -0.62 6.65
CA ALA A 154 5.00 0.28 7.00
C ALA A 154 3.90 -0.45 7.78
N LYS A 155 3.51 -1.66 7.34
CA LYS A 155 2.57 -2.51 8.09
C LYS A 155 3.12 -2.85 9.50
N GLN A 156 4.39 -3.22 9.59
CA GLN A 156 5.04 -3.51 10.87
C GLN A 156 5.11 -2.29 11.79
N LEU A 157 5.40 -1.09 11.26
CA LEU A 157 5.40 0.15 12.02
C LEU A 157 4.02 0.54 12.52
N ILE A 158 2.98 0.36 11.71
CA ILE A 158 1.59 0.60 12.11
C ILE A 158 1.22 -0.37 13.23
N GLN A 159 1.46 -1.67 13.04
CA GLN A 159 1.21 -2.69 14.07
C GLN A 159 2.00 -2.45 15.36
N TRP A 160 3.25 -1.99 15.25
CA TRP A 160 4.08 -1.67 16.41
C TRP A 160 3.58 -0.42 17.15
N LYS A 161 3.19 0.63 16.42
CA LYS A 161 2.55 1.80 17.01
C LYS A 161 1.23 1.46 17.68
N GLU A 162 0.41 0.60 17.06
CA GLU A 162 -0.81 0.08 17.67
C GLU A 162 -0.52 -0.69 18.97
N LYS A 163 0.52 -1.56 18.99
CA LYS A 163 0.94 -2.26 20.22
C LYS A 163 1.43 -1.32 21.32
N GLN A 164 2.26 -0.32 20.98
CA GLN A 164 2.74 0.67 21.96
C GLN A 164 1.59 1.52 22.51
N LEU A 165 0.62 1.89 21.67
CA LEU A 165 -0.56 2.63 22.10
C LEU A 165 -1.44 1.79 23.03
N ASN A 166 -1.57 0.49 22.77
CA ASN A 166 -2.32 -0.43 23.63
C ASN A 166 -1.61 -0.62 24.99
N LEU A 167 -0.28 -0.76 25.02
CA LEU A 167 0.48 -0.87 26.26
C LEU A 167 0.40 0.40 27.13
N LEU A 168 0.40 1.59 26.51
CA LEU A 168 0.18 2.86 27.21
C LEU A 168 -1.27 3.03 27.69
N ALA A 169 -2.25 2.46 26.99
CA ALA A 169 -3.64 2.44 27.44
C ALA A 169 -3.81 1.53 28.68
N ASP A 170 -3.16 0.36 28.68
CA ASP A 170 -3.21 -0.56 29.83
C ASP A 170 -2.56 0.02 31.09
N MET A 171 -1.49 0.82 30.94
CA MET A 171 -0.84 1.51 32.07
C MET A 171 -1.65 2.66 32.68
N HIS A 172 -2.60 3.25 31.95
CA HIS A 172 -3.48 4.30 32.47
C HIS A 172 -4.81 3.76 33.02
N THR A 173 -4.94 2.44 33.10
CA THR A 173 -6.14 1.77 33.62
C THR A 173 -5.80 1.11 34.97
N GLU A 174 -5.33 1.90 35.94
CA GLU A 174 -5.39 1.47 37.36
C GLU A 174 -6.79 1.78 37.92
N PRO A 175 -7.36 0.88 38.74
CA PRO A 175 -8.73 0.98 39.20
C PRO A 175 -8.82 1.94 40.40
N SER A 176 -9.43 3.11 40.20
CA SER A 176 -9.88 3.94 41.32
C SER A 176 -11.00 3.20 42.07
N THR A 177 -10.66 2.76 43.27
CA THR A 177 -11.51 2.24 44.33
C THR A 177 -12.78 3.07 44.51
N VAL A 178 -13.93 2.41 44.39
CA VAL A 178 -15.27 2.95 44.63
C VAL A 178 -15.47 3.13 46.13
N MET A 179 -15.71 4.37 46.57
CA MET A 179 -16.30 4.64 47.89
C MET A 179 -17.82 4.50 47.80
N GLU A 180 -18.33 3.57 48.59
CA GLU A 180 -19.74 3.29 48.83
C GLU A 180 -20.32 4.38 49.74
N VAL A 181 -21.36 5.10 49.28
CA VAL A 181 -22.18 5.98 50.13
C VAL A 181 -23.63 5.51 50.02
N LYS A 182 -24.12 4.94 51.13
CA LYS A 182 -25.53 4.65 51.41
C LYS A 182 -26.34 5.95 51.40
N ALA A 183 -27.44 5.95 50.64
CA ALA A 183 -28.57 6.83 50.89
C ALA A 183 -29.88 6.13 50.44
N GLU A 184 -30.94 6.48 51.15
CA GLU A 184 -32.14 5.69 51.42
C GLU A 184 -33.08 5.42 50.24
N SER A 185 -33.79 4.31 50.43
CA SER A 185 -34.89 3.78 49.66
C SER A 185 -35.99 4.80 49.36
N THR A 186 -36.33 4.94 48.08
CA THR A 186 -37.73 5.11 47.67
C THR A 186 -37.99 4.06 46.60
N ILE A 187 -38.93 3.16 46.87
CA ILE A 187 -39.34 2.09 45.97
C ILE A 187 -40.02 2.73 44.76
N LEU A 188 -39.28 2.80 43.67
CA LEU A 188 -39.80 2.79 42.31
C LEU A 188 -39.14 1.58 41.67
N GLU A 189 -39.94 0.65 41.16
CA GLU A 189 -39.44 -0.46 40.36
C GLU A 189 -38.48 0.10 39.29
N PRO A 190 -37.26 -0.43 39.15
CA PRO A 190 -36.34 0.07 38.15
C PRO A 190 -36.92 -0.25 36.77
N VAL A 191 -37.54 0.74 36.14
CA VAL A 191 -37.74 0.74 34.69
C VAL A 191 -36.34 0.60 34.11
N ALA A 192 -36.06 -0.57 33.54
CA ALA A 192 -34.77 -0.87 32.95
C ALA A 192 -34.49 0.20 31.88
N TRP A 193 -33.45 1.02 32.10
CA TRP A 193 -32.89 1.89 31.08
C TRP A 193 -32.17 1.00 30.07
N ILE A 194 -32.93 0.24 29.28
CA ILE A 194 -32.38 -0.61 28.25
C ILE A 194 -32.00 0.33 27.09
N ASN A 195 -30.77 0.84 27.16
CA ASN A 195 -30.09 1.53 26.07
C ASN A 195 -29.74 0.51 24.99
N THR A 196 -30.76 -0.01 24.29
CA THR A 196 -30.62 -0.91 23.16
C THR A 196 -31.00 -0.25 21.86
N VAL A 197 -30.31 -0.62 20.79
CA VAL A 197 -30.74 -0.35 19.42
C VAL A 197 -30.89 -1.63 18.65
N GLN A 198 -31.83 -1.68 17.71
CA GLN A 198 -31.89 -2.78 16.76
C GLN A 198 -30.64 -2.71 15.88
N THR A 199 -29.90 -3.80 15.80
CA THR A 199 -28.57 -3.80 15.15
C THR A 199 -28.67 -3.41 13.69
N LEU A 200 -29.73 -3.83 12.99
CA LEU A 200 -29.94 -3.47 11.58
C LEU A 200 -30.37 -2.03 11.34
N ASP A 201 -30.78 -1.28 12.37
CA ASP A 201 -31.06 0.16 12.23
C ASP A 201 -29.78 0.99 12.26
N ILE A 202 -28.63 0.39 12.58
CA ILE A 202 -27.34 1.04 12.45
C ILE A 202 -27.00 1.12 10.95
N LEU A 203 -26.88 2.32 10.41
CA LEU A 203 -26.46 2.59 9.03
C LEU A 203 -24.94 2.56 8.90
N VAL A 204 -24.23 3.24 9.81
CA VAL A 204 -22.75 3.31 9.84
C VAL A 204 -22.25 3.15 11.26
N PHE A 205 -21.28 2.26 11.46
CA PHE A 205 -20.53 2.11 12.69
C PHE A 205 -19.13 2.69 12.50
N VAL A 206 -18.78 3.73 13.27
CA VAL A 206 -17.47 4.39 13.22
C VAL A 206 -16.73 4.18 14.54
N SER A 207 -15.73 3.32 14.53
CA SER A 207 -14.86 3.08 15.68
C SER A 207 -13.82 4.20 15.82
N LYS A 208 -13.76 4.79 17.01
CA LYS A 208 -12.78 5.80 17.41
C LYS A 208 -11.97 5.28 18.61
N ARG A 209 -11.01 6.08 19.09
CA ARG A 209 -10.10 5.70 20.19
C ARG A 209 -10.79 5.59 21.56
N LYS A 210 -11.86 6.35 21.80
CA LYS A 210 -12.57 6.44 23.09
C LYS A 210 -14.00 5.88 23.01
N GLY A 211 -14.19 4.84 22.20
CA GLY A 211 -15.52 4.30 21.88
C GLY A 211 -15.89 4.49 20.41
N SER A 212 -17.12 4.17 20.06
CA SER A 212 -17.62 4.22 18.69
C SER A 212 -18.83 5.13 18.58
N VAL A 213 -19.11 5.53 17.33
CA VAL A 213 -20.27 6.33 16.95
C VAL A 213 -21.14 5.49 16.03
N LEU A 214 -22.39 5.31 16.39
CA LEU A 214 -23.42 4.69 15.58
C LEU A 214 -24.20 5.79 14.89
N TYR A 215 -24.28 5.73 13.58
CA TYR A 215 -25.19 6.54 12.79
C TYR A 215 -26.39 5.66 12.44
N MET A 216 -27.56 6.00 12.96
CA MET A 216 -28.79 5.24 12.79
C MET A 216 -29.48 5.61 11.47
N THR A 217 -30.34 4.75 10.94
CA THR A 217 -31.13 5.00 9.72
C THR A 217 -32.09 6.18 9.85
N ASN A 218 -32.56 6.47 11.06
CA ASN A 218 -33.40 7.62 11.40
C ASN A 218 -32.59 8.92 11.65
N GLY A 219 -31.27 8.89 11.45
CA GLY A 219 -30.40 10.05 11.61
C GLY A 219 -29.80 10.26 13.00
N GLU A 220 -30.25 9.50 14.01
CA GLU A 220 -29.72 9.60 15.36
C GLU A 220 -28.24 9.19 15.41
N VAL A 221 -27.51 9.85 16.31
CA VAL A 221 -26.09 9.61 16.52
C VAL A 221 -25.88 9.14 17.94
N ILE A 222 -25.52 7.87 18.10
CA ILE A 222 -25.36 7.25 19.41
C ILE A 222 -23.87 7.03 19.67
N LEU A 223 -23.43 7.40 20.86
CA LEU A 223 -22.08 7.14 21.33
C LEU A 223 -22.10 5.86 22.17
N THR A 224 -21.13 4.98 21.93
CA THR A 224 -20.98 3.74 22.68
C THR A 224 -19.53 3.54 23.09
N LEU A 225 -19.31 2.90 24.24
CA LEU A 225 -17.96 2.53 24.71
C LEU A 225 -17.39 1.34 23.93
N PHE A 226 -18.25 0.56 23.27
CA PHE A 226 -17.84 -0.63 22.53
C PHE A 226 -17.05 -0.29 21.25
N SER A 227 -16.05 -1.11 20.94
CA SER A 227 -15.29 -1.03 19.69
C SER A 227 -15.94 -1.85 18.58
N ALA A 228 -15.50 -1.69 17.32
CA ALA A 228 -16.03 -2.47 16.20
C ALA A 228 -15.82 -4.00 16.31
N LYS A 229 -15.09 -4.48 17.32
CA LYS A 229 -14.98 -5.93 17.60
C LYS A 229 -16.33 -6.54 17.95
N VAL A 230 -17.22 -5.78 18.59
CA VAL A 230 -18.56 -6.25 18.99
C VAL A 230 -19.40 -6.71 17.80
N ILE A 231 -19.15 -6.15 16.61
CA ILE A 231 -19.82 -6.54 15.37
C ILE A 231 -19.59 -8.03 15.07
N MET A 232 -18.46 -8.61 15.45
CA MET A 232 -18.14 -10.01 15.17
C MET A 232 -19.01 -10.99 15.95
N ASP A 233 -19.56 -10.53 17.08
CA ASP A 233 -20.40 -11.31 17.98
C ASP A 233 -21.87 -11.24 17.55
N TRP A 234 -22.23 -10.29 16.69
CA TRP A 234 -23.59 -10.14 16.17
C TRP A 234 -23.94 -11.25 15.17
N LYS A 235 -25.19 -11.73 15.23
CA LYS A 235 -25.80 -12.57 14.19
C LYS A 235 -25.83 -11.84 12.85
N SER A 236 -26.07 -10.53 12.88
CA SER A 236 -26.11 -9.68 11.69
C SER A 236 -24.72 -9.31 11.13
N LYS A 237 -23.61 -9.83 11.68
CA LYS A 237 -22.25 -9.43 11.29
C LYS A 237 -21.99 -9.43 9.78
N HIS A 238 -22.59 -10.38 9.06
CA HIS A 238 -22.42 -10.53 7.62
C HIS A 238 -23.05 -9.39 6.82
N TRP A 239 -23.98 -8.63 7.41
CA TRP A 239 -24.53 -7.41 6.82
C TRP A 239 -23.62 -6.20 7.02
N PHE A 240 -22.67 -6.24 7.95
CA PHE A 240 -21.74 -5.15 8.24
C PHE A 240 -20.44 -5.31 7.46
N LEU A 241 -20.25 -4.47 6.44
CA LEU A 241 -19.05 -4.48 5.61
C LEU A 241 -18.08 -3.38 6.06
N LYS A 242 -16.81 -3.73 6.21
CA LYS A 242 -15.74 -2.75 6.41
C LYS A 242 -15.42 -2.04 5.10
N ILE A 243 -15.52 -0.72 5.08
CA ILE A 243 -15.28 0.09 3.86
C ILE A 243 -14.12 1.09 4.00
N ALA A 244 -13.68 1.34 5.23
CA ALA A 244 -12.51 2.13 5.55
C ALA A 244 -11.96 1.72 6.92
N ASN A 245 -10.79 2.23 7.29
CA ASN A 245 -10.23 1.99 8.62
C ASN A 245 -11.18 2.51 9.71
N GLY A 246 -11.61 1.60 10.58
CA GLY A 246 -12.55 1.91 11.67
C GLY A 246 -13.98 2.19 11.21
N ARG A 247 -14.34 1.93 9.94
CA ARG A 247 -15.68 2.21 9.43
C ARG A 247 -16.33 0.96 8.84
N TYR A 248 -17.48 0.63 9.41
CA TYR A 248 -18.34 -0.44 8.95
C TYR A 248 -19.68 0.16 8.54
N VAL A 249 -20.26 -0.38 7.49
CA VAL A 249 -21.56 0.06 7.00
C VAL A 249 -22.49 -1.13 6.89
N ASN A 250 -23.75 -0.89 7.21
CA ASN A 250 -24.76 -1.90 7.05
C ASN A 250 -25.20 -1.95 5.58
N MET A 251 -24.76 -3.00 4.90
CA MET A 251 -25.03 -3.20 3.50
C MET A 251 -26.51 -3.47 3.24
N TYR A 252 -27.33 -3.84 4.23
CA TYR A 252 -28.77 -4.03 4.05
C TYR A 252 -29.43 -2.80 3.39
N HIS A 253 -29.12 -1.61 3.90
CA HIS A 253 -29.66 -0.32 3.46
C HIS A 253 -28.94 0.31 2.26
N LEU A 254 -27.78 -0.24 1.88
CA LEU A 254 -26.86 0.39 0.93
C LEU A 254 -26.68 -0.44 -0.34
N ARG A 255 -26.43 0.25 -1.45
CA ARG A 255 -26.02 -0.36 -2.74
C ARG A 255 -24.86 0.45 -3.33
N ARG A 256 -24.05 -0.18 -4.18
CA ARG A 256 -23.03 0.56 -4.94
C ARG A 256 -23.70 1.53 -5.91
N SER A 257 -23.14 2.74 -5.97
CA SER A 257 -23.62 3.77 -6.88
C SER A 257 -23.27 3.41 -8.33
N LYS A 258 -24.20 3.65 -9.25
CA LYS A 258 -23.97 3.47 -10.69
C LYS A 258 -22.91 4.42 -11.23
N SER A 259 -22.72 5.58 -10.60
CA SER A 259 -21.78 6.62 -11.06
C SER A 259 -20.35 6.43 -10.54
N SER A 260 -20.14 5.59 -9.52
CA SER A 260 -18.81 5.39 -8.95
C SER A 260 -18.68 4.06 -8.22
N LYS A 261 -17.63 3.31 -8.55
CA LYS A 261 -17.27 2.06 -7.87
C LYS A 261 -16.80 2.23 -6.42
N TYR A 262 -16.55 3.46 -5.97
CA TYR A 262 -16.10 3.79 -4.61
C TYR A 262 -17.17 4.47 -3.75
N ARG A 263 -18.42 4.53 -4.24
CA ARG A 263 -19.51 5.18 -3.50
C ARG A 263 -20.65 4.21 -3.23
N LEU A 264 -21.10 4.18 -1.98
CA LEU A 264 -22.34 3.55 -1.59
C LEU A 264 -23.46 4.60 -1.54
N GLN A 265 -24.66 4.16 -1.88
CA GLN A 265 -25.87 4.97 -1.92
C GLN A 265 -26.97 4.26 -1.12
N ALA A 266 -27.60 5.02 -0.23
CA ALA A 266 -28.82 4.63 0.46
C ALA A 266 -30.04 4.89 -0.42
N SER A 267 -31.14 4.16 -0.17
CA SER A 267 -32.43 4.45 -0.81
C SER A 267 -32.95 5.83 -0.39
N SER A 268 -33.85 6.41 -1.20
CA SER A 268 -34.47 7.70 -0.90
C SER A 268 -35.19 7.72 0.46
N ALA A 269 -35.83 6.60 0.84
CA ALA A 269 -36.50 6.45 2.13
C ALA A 269 -35.51 6.52 3.31
N ILE A 270 -34.37 5.83 3.22
CA ILE A 270 -33.33 5.87 4.26
C ILE A 270 -32.68 7.25 4.31
N CYS A 271 -32.40 7.88 3.17
CA CYS A 271 -31.88 9.24 3.13
C CYS A 271 -32.84 10.23 3.80
N LYS A 272 -34.15 10.13 3.52
CA LYS A 272 -35.17 10.99 4.13
C LYS A 272 -35.17 10.83 5.65
N GLY A 273 -35.29 9.59 6.14
CA GLY A 273 -35.24 9.32 7.59
C GLY A 273 -33.94 9.77 8.23
N PHE A 274 -32.81 9.60 7.55
CA PHE A 274 -31.51 10.01 8.06
C PHE A 274 -31.41 11.53 8.25
N TYR A 275 -31.85 12.33 7.28
CA TYR A 275 -31.74 13.78 7.36
C TYR A 275 -32.78 14.44 8.28
N GLU A 276 -33.79 13.70 8.76
CA GLU A 276 -34.78 14.23 9.71
C GLU A 276 -34.14 14.59 11.06
N LYS A 277 -33.18 13.79 11.54
CA LYS A 277 -32.53 13.99 12.85
C LYS A 277 -31.02 14.18 12.78
N SER A 278 -30.38 13.87 11.65
CA SER A 278 -28.92 13.96 11.55
C SER A 278 -28.44 15.41 11.44
N THR A 279 -27.30 15.69 12.07
CA THR A 279 -26.55 16.94 11.89
C THR A 279 -25.66 16.93 10.63
N LEU A 280 -25.62 15.80 9.92
CA LEU A 280 -24.84 15.67 8.69
C LEU A 280 -25.64 16.08 7.46
N ASP A 281 -25.02 16.89 6.61
CA ASP A 281 -25.52 17.18 5.27
C ASP A 281 -25.23 16.02 4.30
N GLU A 282 -25.75 16.13 3.08
CA GLU A 282 -25.55 15.10 2.05
C GLU A 282 -24.07 14.81 1.78
N LYS A 283 -23.23 15.85 1.78
CA LYS A 283 -21.79 15.70 1.59
C LYS A 283 -21.14 14.94 2.74
N GLY A 284 -21.57 15.20 3.98
CA GLY A 284 -21.16 14.48 5.17
C GLY A 284 -21.46 13.00 5.09
N LEU A 285 -22.70 12.64 4.73
CA LEU A 285 -23.10 11.24 4.55
C LEU A 285 -22.31 10.58 3.40
N GLN A 286 -22.17 11.24 2.25
CA GLN A 286 -21.37 10.72 1.14
C GLN A 286 -19.90 10.45 1.53
N LYS A 287 -19.31 11.29 2.39
CA LYS A 287 -17.95 11.08 2.92
C LYS A 287 -17.86 9.86 3.84
N LEU A 288 -18.92 9.59 4.62
CA LEU A 288 -19.01 8.38 5.43
C LEU A 288 -19.18 7.13 4.55
N LEU A 289 -19.97 7.22 3.48
CA LEU A 289 -20.25 6.10 2.58
C LEU A 289 -19.19 5.87 1.49
N HIS A 290 -18.10 6.63 1.49
CA HIS A 290 -16.98 6.44 0.57
C HIS A 290 -16.17 5.18 0.93
N VAL A 291 -15.98 4.31 -0.07
CA VAL A 291 -15.24 3.04 0.04
C VAL A 291 -13.79 3.28 -0.36
N SER A 292 -12.85 2.91 0.51
CA SER A 292 -11.43 3.05 0.18
C SER A 292 -11.02 1.98 -0.85
N GLU A 293 -10.07 2.28 -1.73
CA GLU A 293 -9.58 1.37 -2.78
C GLU A 293 -9.22 -0.03 -2.25
N TRP A 294 -8.70 -0.10 -1.02
CA TRP A 294 -8.34 -1.33 -0.32
C TRP A 294 -9.51 -2.29 -0.08
N PHE A 295 -10.74 -1.79 0.05
CA PHE A 295 -11.95 -2.56 0.39
C PHE A 295 -12.85 -2.80 -0.85
N GLU A 296 -12.41 -2.43 -2.05
CA GLU A 296 -13.20 -2.59 -3.28
C GLU A 296 -13.54 -4.06 -3.58
N GLN A 297 -12.57 -4.96 -3.38
CA GLN A 297 -12.75 -6.39 -3.64
C GLN A 297 -13.73 -7.03 -2.65
N GLU A 298 -13.68 -6.62 -1.38
CA GLU A 298 -14.59 -7.11 -0.34
C GLU A 298 -16.02 -6.63 -0.59
N LEU A 299 -16.19 -5.39 -1.06
CA LEU A 299 -17.49 -4.89 -1.52
C LEU A 299 -18.03 -5.70 -2.72
N ALA A 300 -17.19 -5.96 -3.72
CA ALA A 300 -17.61 -6.73 -4.89
C ALA A 300 -18.02 -8.17 -4.51
N HIS A 301 -17.25 -8.80 -3.61
CA HIS A 301 -17.60 -10.11 -3.09
C HIS A 301 -18.91 -10.10 -2.30
N HIS A 302 -19.09 -9.11 -1.42
CA HIS A 302 -20.31 -8.93 -0.63
C HIS A 302 -21.56 -8.83 -1.49
N GLU A 303 -21.49 -8.07 -2.60
CA GLU A 303 -22.61 -7.91 -3.52
C GLU A 303 -23.00 -9.22 -4.23
N ILE A 304 -22.04 -10.10 -4.50
CA ILE A 304 -22.30 -11.41 -5.13
C ILE A 304 -23.04 -12.34 -4.16
N ILE A 305 -22.64 -12.35 -2.89
CA ILE A 305 -23.21 -13.24 -1.87
C ILE A 305 -24.42 -12.63 -1.14
N ARG A 306 -24.84 -11.43 -1.55
CA ARG A 306 -25.80 -10.63 -0.80
C ARG A 306 -27.12 -11.35 -0.56
N ASP A 307 -27.63 -12.01 -1.59
CA ASP A 307 -28.96 -12.64 -1.54
C ASP A 307 -28.97 -13.91 -0.68
N SER A 308 -27.79 -14.50 -0.44
CA SER A 308 -27.60 -15.67 0.43
C SER A 308 -27.23 -15.32 1.88
N LEU A 309 -27.20 -14.03 2.24
CA LEU A 309 -26.88 -13.61 3.60
C LEU A 309 -28.01 -14.01 4.59
N PRO A 310 -27.66 -14.35 5.84
CA PRO A 310 -28.63 -14.73 6.86
C PRO A 310 -29.67 -13.63 7.12
N ARG A 311 -30.94 -14.01 7.26
CA ARG A 311 -32.07 -13.10 7.54
C ARG A 311 -32.69 -13.29 8.92
N ASP A 312 -32.29 -14.33 9.63
CA ASP A 312 -32.70 -14.68 11.00
C ASP A 312 -32.10 -13.74 12.08
N CYS A 313 -31.39 -12.68 11.66
CA CYS A 313 -30.82 -11.66 12.54
C CYS A 313 -31.66 -10.38 12.65
N TRP A 314 -32.91 -10.38 12.14
CA TRP A 314 -33.72 -9.15 12.08
C TRP A 314 -34.15 -8.61 13.43
N ASN A 315 -34.38 -9.45 14.42
CA ASN A 315 -34.78 -9.03 15.77
C ASN A 315 -33.59 -8.91 16.73
N GLU A 316 -32.37 -8.77 16.20
CA GLU A 316 -31.18 -8.62 17.03
C GLU A 316 -31.08 -7.20 17.59
N TRP A 317 -30.86 -7.12 18.91
CA TRP A 317 -30.68 -5.88 19.65
C TRP A 317 -29.25 -5.78 20.17
N PHE A 318 -28.72 -4.56 20.18
CA PHE A 318 -27.40 -4.21 20.69
C PHE A 318 -27.54 -3.26 21.88
N GLU A 319 -27.15 -3.75 23.06
CA GLU A 319 -26.97 -2.96 24.28
C GLU A 319 -25.70 -2.11 24.15
N TYR A 320 -25.85 -0.79 24.08
CA TYR A 320 -24.75 0.11 23.71
C TYR A 320 -24.18 0.93 24.88
N ALA A 321 -24.78 0.83 26.07
CA ALA A 321 -24.40 1.56 27.29
C ALA A 321 -23.54 0.71 28.24
#